data_AF-A0A9J6GM86-F1
#
_entry.id   AF-A0A9J6GM86-F1
#
_cell.length_a   1.000
_cell.length_b   1.000
_cell.length_c   1.000
_cell.angle_alpha   90.00
_cell.angle_beta   90.00
_cell.angle_gamma   90.00
#
_symmetry.space_group_name_H-M   'P 1'
#
loop_
_entity.id
_entity.type
_entity.pdbx_description
1 polymer ?
#
loop_
_entity_poly.entity_id
_entity_poly.type
_entity_poly.pdbx_seq_one_letter_code
_entity_poly.pdbx_strand_id
1 'polypeptide(L)'
;MSSSGFLVDEAEYSFLKELGLTKKNLGVYDGQWRGSGQVLTSYCPANARPIAEVVQATPAEYEAAVSASSAAWQQWADLPAPQRGEIVRQMGDALRRYKEPLGKLVSLEMGKILAEGEGEVQEYIDVCDYAVGLSRTIEGKWLPSERPGHALLEAWNPLGVVGVITAFNFPVAVYGWNSAIALVCGDNAHLEDQPAPPRCAAWL
;
A
#
# COMPACT_ATOMS: atom_id res chain seq x y z
N MET A 1 -1.28 7.19 -37.39
CA MET A 1 -1.52 5.73 -37.35
C MET A 1 -1.57 5.36 -35.88
N SER A 2 -2.77 5.10 -35.35
CA SER A 2 -2.99 4.82 -33.93
C SER A 2 -2.35 3.46 -33.61
N SER A 3 -1.36 3.43 -32.70
CA SER A 3 -0.82 2.17 -32.20
C SER A 3 -1.90 1.47 -31.38
N SER A 4 -2.42 0.36 -31.90
CA SER A 4 -3.47 -0.45 -31.28
C SER A 4 -2.96 -1.31 -30.11
N GLY A 5 -1.89 -0.87 -29.43
CA GLY A 5 -1.19 -1.60 -28.37
C GLY A 5 -1.38 -0.99 -26.98
N PHE A 6 -1.03 -1.76 -25.96
CA PHE A 6 -1.00 -1.30 -24.57
C PHE A 6 0.18 -0.35 -24.35
N LEU A 7 -0.02 0.68 -23.52
CA LEU A 7 1.04 1.67 -23.25
C LEU A 7 2.29 1.02 -22.64
N VAL A 8 2.15 -0.02 -21.80
CA VAL A 8 3.29 -0.74 -21.22
C VAL A 8 4.23 -1.41 -22.24
N ASP A 9 3.77 -1.63 -23.46
CA ASP A 9 4.58 -2.21 -24.53
C ASP A 9 5.36 -1.13 -25.33
N GLU A 10 5.03 0.15 -25.16
CA GLU A 10 5.63 1.27 -25.87
C GLU A 10 6.92 1.77 -25.20
N ALA A 11 7.93 2.10 -26.02
CA ALA A 11 9.23 2.55 -25.52
C ALA A 11 9.16 3.86 -24.71
N GLU A 12 8.20 4.74 -25.03
CA GLU A 12 7.97 6.00 -24.31
C GLU A 12 7.54 5.76 -22.84
N TYR A 13 6.88 4.63 -22.56
CA TYR A 13 6.41 4.25 -21.23
C TYR A 13 7.28 3.17 -20.59
N SER A 14 8.57 3.11 -20.94
CA SER A 14 9.51 2.11 -20.41
C SER A 14 9.63 2.12 -18.89
N PHE A 15 9.34 3.26 -18.24
CA PHE A 15 9.35 3.40 -16.78
C PHE A 15 8.36 2.44 -16.08
N LEU A 16 7.30 2.00 -16.77
CA LEU A 16 6.38 0.99 -16.22
C LEU A 16 7.09 -0.35 -15.95
N LYS A 17 8.09 -0.70 -16.77
CA LYS A 17 8.90 -1.91 -16.58
C LYS A 17 9.88 -1.77 -15.41
N GLU A 18 10.32 -0.56 -15.08
CA GLU A 18 11.14 -0.29 -13.89
C GLU A 18 10.36 -0.59 -12.59
N LEU A 19 9.04 -0.42 -12.63
CA LEU A 19 8.10 -0.81 -11.57
C LEU A 19 7.72 -2.30 -11.61
N GLY A 20 8.30 -3.09 -12.53
CA GLY A 20 7.99 -4.51 -12.69
C GLY A 20 6.67 -4.80 -13.40
N LEU A 21 6.00 -3.79 -13.97
CA LEU A 21 4.74 -3.97 -14.67
C LEU A 21 4.94 -4.63 -16.03
N THR A 22 4.00 -5.51 -16.36
CA THR A 22 3.90 -6.18 -17.66
C THR A 22 2.52 -5.88 -18.28
N LYS A 23 2.23 -6.47 -19.44
CA LYS A 23 0.89 -6.39 -20.05
C LYS A 23 -0.21 -6.92 -19.14
N LYS A 24 0.04 -8.01 -18.39
CA LYS A 24 -0.96 -8.68 -17.56
C LYS A 24 -0.36 -9.03 -16.21
N ASN A 25 -0.88 -8.43 -15.15
CA ASN A 25 -0.31 -8.46 -13.82
C ASN A 25 -1.26 -9.17 -12.86
N LEU A 26 -0.70 -9.82 -11.86
CA LEU A 26 -1.46 -10.53 -10.82
C LEU A 26 -1.87 -9.51 -9.74
N GLY A 27 -3.14 -9.49 -9.37
CA GLY A 27 -3.70 -8.49 -8.44
C GLY A 27 -3.79 -8.93 -6.99
N VAL A 28 -3.27 -10.11 -6.64
CA VAL A 28 -3.25 -10.63 -5.26
C VAL A 28 -1.83 -10.89 -4.83
N TYR A 29 -1.45 -10.38 -3.66
CA TYR A 29 -0.19 -10.70 -3.01
C TYR A 29 -0.42 -11.05 -1.54
N ASP A 30 -0.08 -12.29 -1.17
CA ASP A 30 -0.19 -12.83 0.18
C ASP A 30 1.16 -13.43 0.67
N GLY A 31 2.26 -12.95 0.09
CA GLY A 31 3.59 -13.57 0.13
C GLY A 31 3.94 -14.25 -1.20
N GLN A 32 2.95 -14.52 -2.05
CA GLN A 32 3.14 -14.93 -3.44
C GLN A 32 2.15 -14.17 -4.35
N TRP A 33 2.55 -13.89 -5.57
CA TRP A 33 1.66 -13.27 -6.56
C TRP A 33 0.66 -14.29 -7.11
N ARG A 34 -0.64 -13.94 -7.08
CA ARG A 34 -1.78 -14.76 -7.53
C ARG A 34 -2.88 -13.89 -8.12
N GLY A 35 -3.90 -14.53 -8.68
CA GLY A 35 -5.04 -13.85 -9.28
C GLY A 35 -5.62 -14.69 -10.40
N SER A 36 -6.88 -15.09 -10.25
CA SER A 36 -7.62 -15.86 -11.24
C SER A 36 -9.05 -15.35 -11.46
N GLY A 37 -9.37 -14.18 -10.91
CA GLY A 37 -10.66 -13.52 -11.05
C GLY A 37 -10.82 -12.74 -12.35
N GLN A 38 -11.68 -11.73 -12.30
CA GLN A 38 -11.95 -10.86 -13.45
C GLN A 38 -10.68 -10.13 -13.88
N VAL A 39 -10.47 -10.04 -15.19
CA VAL A 39 -9.39 -9.20 -15.74
C VAL A 39 -9.91 -7.77 -15.91
N LEU A 40 -9.23 -6.84 -15.26
CA LEU A 40 -9.49 -5.40 -15.37
C LEU A 40 -8.43 -4.76 -16.27
N THR A 41 -8.86 -4.04 -17.29
CA THR A 41 -7.98 -3.18 -18.08
C THR A 41 -7.99 -1.77 -17.50
N SER A 42 -6.80 -1.25 -17.17
CA SER A 42 -6.60 0.14 -16.78
C SER A 42 -6.40 1.02 -18.02
N TYR A 43 -6.90 2.26 -17.98
CA TYR A 43 -6.86 3.19 -19.11
C TYR A 43 -6.31 4.53 -18.65
N CYS A 44 -5.48 5.14 -19.50
CA CYS A 44 -5.02 6.51 -19.29
C CYS A 44 -6.17 7.51 -19.58
N PRO A 45 -6.60 8.33 -18.61
CA PRO A 45 -7.72 9.25 -18.80
C PRO A 45 -7.39 10.38 -19.79
N ALA A 46 -6.11 10.71 -19.99
CA ALA A 46 -5.70 11.77 -20.90
C ALA A 46 -5.85 11.42 -22.39
N ASN A 47 -5.86 10.14 -22.74
CA ASN A 47 -5.93 9.68 -24.15
C ASN A 47 -6.84 8.46 -24.39
N ALA A 48 -7.48 7.94 -23.34
CA ALA A 48 -8.34 6.75 -23.35
C ALA A 48 -7.67 5.47 -23.88
N ARG A 49 -6.33 5.39 -23.87
CA ARG A 49 -5.57 4.21 -24.31
C ARG A 49 -5.37 3.23 -23.15
N PRO A 50 -5.39 1.91 -23.39
CA PRO A 50 -5.17 0.91 -22.35
C PRO A 50 -3.71 0.91 -21.89
N ILE A 51 -3.48 0.97 -20.58
CA ILE A 51 -2.15 0.96 -19.96
C ILE A 51 -1.62 -0.47 -19.88
N ALA A 52 -2.31 -1.29 -19.09
CA ALA A 52 -2.03 -2.71 -18.81
C ALA A 52 -3.29 -3.38 -18.21
N GLU A 53 -3.21 -4.68 -17.94
CA GLU A 53 -4.26 -5.47 -17.31
C GLU A 53 -3.85 -5.95 -15.91
N VAL A 54 -4.83 -6.08 -15.02
CA VAL A 54 -4.71 -6.74 -13.71
C VAL A 54 -5.71 -7.88 -13.61
N VAL A 55 -5.26 -9.05 -13.16
CA VAL A 55 -6.12 -10.18 -12.81
C VAL A 55 -6.53 -10.04 -11.35
N GLN A 56 -7.79 -9.69 -11.11
CA GLN A 56 -8.32 -9.45 -9.77
C GLN A 56 -8.45 -10.74 -8.96
N ALA A 57 -8.64 -10.59 -7.66
CA ALA A 57 -8.93 -11.69 -6.75
C ALA A 57 -10.28 -12.36 -7.07
N THR A 58 -10.34 -13.67 -6.90
CA THR A 58 -11.61 -14.37 -6.63
C THR A 58 -11.96 -14.29 -5.13
N PRO A 59 -13.22 -14.52 -4.72
CA PRO A 59 -13.57 -14.61 -3.31
C PRO A 59 -12.74 -15.64 -2.52
N ALA A 60 -12.36 -16.75 -3.15
CA ALA A 60 -11.52 -17.77 -2.51
C ALA A 60 -10.07 -17.29 -2.31
N GLU A 61 -9.52 -16.53 -3.26
CA GLU A 61 -8.19 -15.94 -3.14
C GLU A 61 -8.17 -14.82 -2.09
N TYR A 62 -9.25 -14.05 -1.95
CA TYR A 62 -9.40 -13.09 -0.86
C TYR A 62 -9.35 -13.78 0.52
N GLU A 63 -10.15 -14.83 0.74
CA GLU A 63 -10.15 -15.60 2.00
C GLU A 63 -8.76 -16.20 2.30
N ALA A 64 -8.07 -16.68 1.27
CA ALA A 64 -6.71 -17.18 1.39
C ALA A 64 -5.73 -16.07 1.83
N ALA A 65 -5.80 -14.89 1.21
CA ALA A 65 -4.95 -13.75 1.54
C ALA A 65 -5.19 -13.23 2.96
N VAL A 66 -6.44 -13.15 3.41
CA VAL A 66 -6.81 -12.77 4.79
C VAL A 66 -6.28 -13.80 5.79
N SER A 67 -6.40 -15.09 5.47
CA SER A 67 -5.88 -16.19 6.30
C SER A 67 -4.36 -16.14 6.42
N ALA A 68 -3.66 -15.91 5.30
CA ALA A 68 -2.20 -15.77 5.26
C ALA A 68 -1.74 -14.54 6.07
N SER A 69 -2.42 -13.40 5.92
CA SER A 69 -2.14 -12.19 6.71
C SER A 69 -2.35 -12.43 8.21
N SER A 70 -3.42 -13.11 8.60
CA SER A 70 -3.68 -13.44 10.00
C SER A 70 -2.62 -14.38 10.60
N ALA A 71 -2.12 -15.34 9.81
CA ALA A 71 -1.04 -16.23 10.22
C ALA A 71 0.31 -15.49 10.35
N ALA A 72 0.61 -14.56 9.45
CA ALA A 72 1.81 -13.74 9.50
C ALA A 72 1.79 -12.74 10.67
N TRP A 73 0.61 -12.24 11.05
CA TRP A 73 0.45 -11.26 12.11
C TRP A 73 1.03 -11.73 13.46
N GLN A 74 0.92 -13.01 13.80
CA GLN A 74 1.46 -13.53 15.06
C GLN A 74 2.96 -13.24 15.19
N GLN A 75 3.73 -13.51 14.14
CA GLN A 75 5.17 -13.23 14.11
C GLN A 75 5.46 -11.73 14.04
N TRP A 76 4.61 -10.96 13.35
CA TRP A 76 4.75 -9.51 13.24
C TRP A 76 4.52 -8.79 14.56
N ALA A 77 3.47 -9.18 15.30
CA ALA A 77 3.10 -8.60 16.59
C ALA A 77 4.19 -8.83 17.65
N ASP A 78 4.89 -9.96 17.58
CA ASP A 78 6.01 -10.31 18.47
C ASP A 78 7.27 -9.48 18.22
N LEU A 79 7.41 -8.82 17.06
CA LEU A 79 8.53 -7.92 16.80
C LEU A 79 8.38 -6.64 17.63
N PRO A 80 9.43 -6.19 18.35
CA PRO A 80 9.39 -4.91 19.06
C PRO A 80 9.04 -3.74 18.14
N ALA A 81 8.21 -2.80 18.62
CA ALA A 81 7.77 -1.64 17.83
C ALA A 81 8.92 -0.89 17.12
N PRO A 82 10.08 -0.62 17.76
CA PRO A 82 11.20 0.03 17.07
C PRO A 82 11.80 -0.79 15.92
N GLN A 83 11.72 -2.12 15.95
CA GLN A 83 12.17 -2.97 14.84
C GLN A 83 11.16 -2.97 13.70
N ARG A 84 9.85 -2.90 14.00
CA ARG A 84 8.81 -2.66 12.98
C ARG A 84 9.01 -1.29 12.32
N GLY A 85 9.36 -0.27 13.11
CA GLY A 85 9.75 1.05 12.62
C GLY A 85 10.91 1.01 11.62
N GLU A 86 11.94 0.19 11.86
CA GLU A 86 13.04 0.01 10.90
C GLU A 86 12.58 -0.58 9.57
N ILE A 87 11.62 -1.49 9.57
CA ILE A 87 11.04 -2.04 8.34
C ILE A 87 10.26 -0.97 7.58
N VAL A 88 9.46 -0.16 8.29
CA VAL A 88 8.74 0.98 7.69
C VAL A 88 9.72 2.04 7.13
N ARG A 89 10.87 2.27 7.79
CA ARG A 89 11.95 3.12 7.27
C ARG A 89 12.46 2.61 5.91
N GLN A 90 12.69 1.30 5.80
CA GLN A 90 13.15 0.67 4.56
C GLN A 90 12.09 0.72 3.45
N MET A 91 10.80 0.67 3.80
CA MET A 91 9.70 0.93 2.85
C MET A 91 9.78 2.37 2.31
N GLY A 92 9.97 3.35 3.19
CA GLY A 92 10.20 4.75 2.80
C GLY A 92 11.39 4.91 1.85
N ASP A 93 12.51 4.24 2.11
CA ASP A 93 13.68 4.24 1.21
C ASP A 93 13.42 3.54 -0.13
N ALA A 94 12.62 2.48 -0.14
CA ALA A 94 12.20 1.83 -1.38
C ALA A 94 11.33 2.77 -2.22
N LEU A 95 10.33 3.41 -1.62
CA LEU A 95 9.51 4.43 -2.28
C LEU A 95 10.35 5.58 -2.81
N ARG A 96 11.33 6.06 -2.03
CA ARG A 96 12.25 7.14 -2.41
C ARG A 96 13.07 6.78 -3.65
N ARG A 97 13.49 5.52 -3.81
CA ARG A 97 14.18 5.03 -5.03
C ARG A 97 13.28 5.05 -6.27
N TYR A 98 11.99 4.80 -6.09
CA TYR A 98 11.01 4.72 -7.19
C TYR A 98 10.09 5.94 -7.28
N LYS A 99 10.40 7.04 -6.60
CA LYS A 99 9.52 8.21 -6.50
C LYS A 99 9.08 8.75 -7.86
N GLU A 100 10.04 8.96 -8.76
CA GLU A 100 9.77 9.47 -10.11
C GLU A 100 8.91 8.50 -10.95
N PRO A 101 9.28 7.21 -11.14
CA PRO A 101 8.44 6.31 -11.94
C PRO A 101 7.06 6.06 -11.30
N LEU A 102 6.95 6.06 -9.98
CA LEU A 102 5.65 5.98 -9.28
C LEU A 102 4.81 7.23 -9.50
N GLY A 103 5.39 8.43 -9.39
CA GLY A 103 4.69 9.69 -9.67
C GLY A 103 4.20 9.77 -11.12
N LYS A 104 5.00 9.29 -12.07
CA LYS A 104 4.61 9.14 -13.48
C LYS A 104 3.45 8.17 -13.64
N LEU A 105 3.45 7.03 -12.93
CA LEU A 105 2.36 6.06 -12.98
C LEU A 105 1.05 6.67 -12.44
N VAL A 106 1.10 7.34 -11.28
CA VAL A 106 -0.06 8.03 -10.71
C VAL A 106 -0.61 9.05 -11.70
N SER A 107 0.26 9.86 -12.31
CA SER A 107 -0.16 10.83 -13.33
C SER A 107 -0.77 10.16 -14.56
N LEU A 108 -0.17 9.05 -15.02
CA LEU A 108 -0.61 8.32 -16.21
C LEU A 108 -1.98 7.66 -16.03
N GLU A 109 -2.23 7.06 -14.88
CA GLU A 109 -3.44 6.27 -14.63
C GLU A 109 -4.56 7.08 -13.98
N MET A 110 -4.27 7.82 -12.91
CA MET A 110 -5.28 8.61 -12.20
C MET A 110 -5.61 9.90 -12.97
N GLY A 111 -4.60 10.50 -13.62
CA GLY A 111 -4.78 11.69 -14.47
C GLY A 111 -4.43 13.01 -13.80
N LYS A 112 -3.91 13.00 -12.57
CA LYS A 112 -3.36 14.21 -11.93
C LYS A 112 -2.05 14.65 -12.57
N ILE A 113 -1.66 15.91 -12.36
CA ILE A 113 -0.39 16.42 -12.89
C ILE A 113 0.80 15.72 -12.22
N LEU A 114 1.92 15.59 -12.94
CA LEU A 114 3.11 14.86 -12.45
C LEU A 114 3.59 15.35 -11.08
N ALA A 115 3.59 16.65 -10.84
CA ALA A 115 4.00 17.23 -9.55
C ALA A 115 3.12 16.74 -8.38
N GLU A 116 1.82 16.56 -8.61
CA GLU A 116 0.92 15.99 -7.59
C GLU A 116 1.14 14.48 -7.44
N GLY A 117 1.41 13.75 -8.53
CA GLY A 117 1.76 12.32 -8.46
C GLY A 117 3.04 12.06 -7.65
N GLU A 118 4.10 12.81 -7.91
CA GLU A 118 5.34 12.75 -7.13
C GLU A 118 5.16 13.25 -5.69
N GLY A 119 4.32 14.28 -5.51
CA GLY A 119 3.94 14.79 -4.19
C GLY A 119 3.23 13.73 -3.35
N GLU A 120 2.31 12.98 -3.95
CA GLU A 120 1.59 11.91 -3.27
C GLU A 120 2.51 10.76 -2.81
N VAL A 121 3.48 10.36 -3.65
CA VAL A 121 4.51 9.39 -3.24
C VAL A 121 5.39 9.96 -2.13
N GLN A 122 5.67 11.27 -2.16
CA GLN A 122 6.40 11.95 -1.09
C GLN A 122 5.62 11.92 0.24
N GLU A 123 4.31 12.09 0.23
CA GLU A 123 3.48 11.99 1.43
C GLU A 123 3.59 10.61 2.08
N TYR A 124 3.68 9.53 1.29
CA TYR A 124 3.92 8.19 1.82
C TYR A 124 5.35 8.07 2.40
N ILE A 125 6.37 8.58 1.70
CA ILE A 125 7.75 8.60 2.21
C ILE A 125 7.83 9.33 3.56
N ASP A 126 7.19 10.49 3.67
CA ASP A 126 7.24 11.33 4.87
C ASP A 126 6.50 10.70 6.04
N VAL A 127 5.35 10.03 5.80
CA VAL A 127 4.66 9.31 6.87
C VAL A 127 5.44 8.07 7.33
N CYS A 128 6.21 7.42 6.44
CA CYS A 128 7.15 6.37 6.86
C CYS A 128 8.17 6.92 7.85
N ASP A 129 8.82 8.05 7.52
CA ASP A 129 9.82 8.69 8.39
C ASP A 129 9.19 9.13 9.73
N TYR A 130 7.97 9.67 9.71
CA TYR A 130 7.20 9.96 10.92
C TYR A 130 6.91 8.71 11.76
N ALA A 131 6.48 7.62 11.11
CA ALA A 131 6.16 6.36 11.76
C ALA A 131 7.39 5.73 12.44
N VAL A 132 8.60 5.94 11.92
CA VAL A 132 9.85 5.53 12.58
C VAL A 132 9.97 6.20 13.95
N GLY A 133 9.73 7.51 14.03
CA GLY A 133 9.69 8.24 15.30
C GLY A 133 8.61 7.70 16.21
N LEU A 134 7.39 7.55 15.67
CA LEU A 134 6.23 7.04 16.41
C LEU A 134 6.48 5.66 17.00
N SER A 135 7.17 4.76 16.30
CA SER A 135 7.48 3.40 16.76
C SER A 135 8.23 3.32 18.10
N ARG A 136 8.81 4.45 18.55
CA ARG A 136 9.52 4.59 19.82
C ARG A 136 8.72 5.35 20.89
N THR A 137 7.54 5.86 20.54
CA THR A 137 6.70 6.73 21.39
C THR A 137 5.24 6.27 21.46
N ILE A 138 4.90 5.06 21.00
CA ILE A 138 3.58 4.43 21.26
C ILE A 138 3.57 3.98 22.72
N GLU A 139 3.32 4.91 23.64
CA GLU A 139 3.35 4.68 25.07
C GLU A 139 1.95 4.70 25.70
N GLY A 140 1.76 3.83 26.69
CA GLY A 140 0.64 3.95 27.63
C GLY A 140 1.02 4.81 28.82
N LYS A 141 0.13 4.90 29.81
CA LYS A 141 0.29 5.77 30.99
C LYS A 141 0.34 4.96 32.28
N TRP A 142 1.22 5.39 33.17
CA TRP A 142 1.16 5.02 34.58
C TRP A 142 0.25 6.00 35.31
N LEU A 143 -0.81 5.48 35.93
CA LEU A 143 -1.78 6.29 36.65
C LEU A 143 -1.70 5.97 38.15
N PRO A 144 -1.83 6.99 39.02
CA PRO A 144 -1.87 6.76 40.46
C PRO A 144 -3.19 6.04 40.80
N SER A 145 -3.09 4.80 41.28
CA SER A 145 -4.27 4.07 41.76
C SER A 145 -4.72 4.64 43.11
N GLU A 146 -6.03 4.78 43.31
CA GLU A 146 -6.62 5.11 44.61
C GLU A 146 -6.54 3.94 45.61
N ARG A 147 -6.26 2.72 45.14
CA ARG A 147 -6.27 1.51 45.94
C ARG A 147 -4.86 1.22 46.49
N PRO A 148 -4.67 1.12 47.82
CA PRO A 148 -3.36 0.82 48.39
C PRO A 148 -2.77 -0.48 47.81
N GLY A 149 -1.48 -0.43 47.44
CA GLY A 149 -0.76 -1.59 46.90
C GLY A 149 -1.13 -2.00 45.47
N HIS A 150 -1.88 -1.17 44.71
CA HIS A 150 -2.27 -1.47 43.34
C HIS A 150 -1.59 -0.54 42.32
N ALA A 151 -1.19 -1.11 41.17
CA ALA A 151 -0.76 -0.36 40.00
C ALA A 151 -1.95 -0.17 39.04
N LEU A 152 -2.03 1.00 38.41
CA LEU A 152 -2.98 1.28 37.33
C LEU A 152 -2.19 1.69 36.08
N LEU A 153 -2.41 0.93 35.01
CA LEU A 153 -1.66 1.01 33.76
C LEU A 153 -2.62 1.09 32.58
N GLU A 154 -2.36 2.02 31.68
CA GLU A 154 -2.89 1.99 30.32
C GLU A 154 -1.86 1.29 29.43
N ALA A 155 -2.30 0.33 28.61
CA ALA A 155 -1.45 -0.40 27.69
C ALA A 155 -2.13 -0.48 26.32
N TRP A 156 -1.33 -0.33 25.26
CA TRP A 156 -1.78 -0.40 23.87
C TRP A 156 -1.22 -1.67 23.25
N ASN A 157 -2.06 -2.43 22.55
CA ASN A 157 -1.69 -3.63 21.81
C ASN A 157 -2.30 -3.56 20.40
N PRO A 158 -1.70 -4.26 19.41
CA PRO A 158 -2.25 -4.31 18.06
C PRO A 158 -3.65 -4.90 18.03
N LEU A 159 -4.43 -4.51 17.01
CA LEU A 159 -5.77 -5.04 16.72
C LEU A 159 -5.71 -6.37 15.96
N GLY A 160 -4.70 -6.57 15.10
CA GLY A 160 -4.59 -7.74 14.24
C GLY A 160 -4.33 -7.38 12.78
N VAL A 161 -5.30 -7.71 11.93
CA VAL A 161 -5.29 -7.37 10.50
C VAL A 161 -6.20 -6.17 10.27
N VAL A 162 -5.64 -5.12 9.67
CA VAL A 162 -6.35 -3.90 9.30
C VAL A 162 -6.61 -3.92 7.79
N GLY A 163 -7.89 -4.01 7.41
CA GLY A 163 -8.31 -3.83 6.02
C GLY A 163 -8.36 -2.35 5.66
N VAL A 164 -7.70 -1.97 4.57
CA VAL A 164 -7.61 -0.60 4.07
C VAL A 164 -8.24 -0.55 2.69
N ILE A 165 -9.39 0.12 2.60
CA ILE A 165 -10.09 0.35 1.33
C ILE A 165 -9.84 1.78 0.85
N THR A 166 -9.21 1.93 -0.32
CA THR A 166 -8.81 3.24 -0.86
C THR A 166 -9.74 3.76 -1.94
N ALA A 167 -9.70 5.08 -2.16
CA ALA A 167 -10.38 5.75 -3.26
C ALA A 167 -9.39 6.04 -4.40
N PHE A 168 -9.90 6.13 -5.62
CA PHE A 168 -9.10 6.33 -6.83
C PHE A 168 -8.28 7.62 -6.86
N ASN A 169 -8.69 8.66 -6.13
CA ASN A 169 -8.12 9.99 -6.28
C ASN A 169 -6.80 10.20 -5.53
N PHE A 170 -6.48 9.33 -4.57
CA PHE A 170 -5.18 9.26 -3.87
C PHE A 170 -4.78 7.78 -3.72
N PRO A 171 -4.39 7.13 -4.83
CA PRO A 171 -4.14 5.68 -4.86
C PRO A 171 -2.89 5.25 -4.09
N VAL A 172 -2.04 6.19 -3.66
CA VAL A 172 -0.79 5.93 -2.92
C VAL A 172 -0.89 6.44 -1.49
N ALA A 173 -1.22 7.72 -1.31
CA ALA A 173 -1.08 8.37 -0.01
C ALA A 173 -2.04 7.81 1.05
N VAL A 174 -3.29 7.53 0.68
CA VAL A 174 -4.29 7.03 1.65
C VAL A 174 -3.90 5.64 2.15
N TYR A 175 -3.46 4.75 1.26
CA TYR A 175 -2.88 3.47 1.68
C TYR A 175 -1.62 3.69 2.52
N GLY A 176 -0.76 4.61 2.10
CA GLY A 176 0.50 4.90 2.76
C GLY A 176 0.37 5.35 4.20
N TRP A 177 -0.53 6.30 4.46
CA TRP A 177 -0.82 6.76 5.82
C TRP A 177 -1.33 5.64 6.73
N ASN A 178 -2.24 4.81 6.23
CA ASN A 178 -2.80 3.73 7.03
C ASN A 178 -1.77 2.61 7.25
N SER A 179 -1.08 2.18 6.20
CA SER A 179 -0.12 1.08 6.27
C SER A 179 1.08 1.41 7.15
N ALA A 180 1.69 2.60 7.01
CA ALA A 180 2.85 2.98 7.83
C ALA A 180 2.50 2.96 9.33
N ILE A 181 1.33 3.50 9.70
CA ILE A 181 0.88 3.56 11.10
C ILE A 181 0.47 2.18 11.62
N ALA A 182 -0.34 1.43 10.87
CA ALA A 182 -0.74 0.07 11.23
C ALA A 182 0.48 -0.83 11.47
N LEU A 183 1.46 -0.80 10.56
CA LEU A 183 2.68 -1.61 10.67
C LEU A 183 3.48 -1.28 11.93
N VAL A 184 3.69 0.00 12.27
CA VAL A 184 4.41 0.34 13.51
C VAL A 184 3.61 0.05 14.77
N CYS A 185 2.28 0.11 14.71
CA CYS A 185 1.38 -0.31 15.79
C CYS A 185 1.37 -1.84 15.99
N GLY A 186 1.91 -2.61 15.04
CA GLY A 186 2.02 -4.08 15.12
C GLY A 186 0.87 -4.82 14.46
N ASP A 187 0.10 -4.12 13.63
CA ASP A 187 -0.94 -4.69 12.78
C ASP A 187 -0.35 -5.07 11.41
N ASN A 188 -1.01 -6.00 10.73
CA ASN A 188 -0.81 -6.20 9.29
C ASN A 188 -1.78 -5.32 8.52
N ALA A 189 -1.33 -4.70 7.42
CA ALA A 189 -2.19 -3.91 6.54
C ALA A 189 -2.55 -4.71 5.28
N HIS A 190 -3.85 -4.92 5.04
CA HIS A 190 -4.37 -5.55 3.82
C HIS A 190 -5.01 -4.46 2.95
N LEU A 191 -4.49 -4.27 1.74
CA LEU A 191 -5.04 -3.30 0.78
C LEU A 191 -6.12 -3.95 -0.07
N GLU A 192 -7.26 -3.29 -0.19
CA GLU A 192 -8.24 -3.54 -1.23
C GLU A 192 -8.57 -2.22 -1.92
N ASP A 193 -8.33 -2.12 -3.22
CA ASP A 193 -8.64 -0.89 -3.95
C ASP A 193 -10.04 -0.93 -4.56
N GLN A 194 -10.74 0.20 -4.53
CA GLN A 194 -12.06 0.30 -5.15
C GLN A 194 -11.90 0.40 -6.67
N PRO A 195 -12.54 -0.47 -7.46
CA PRO A 195 -12.60 -0.30 -8.91
C PRO A 195 -13.56 0.84 -9.26
N ALA A 196 -13.17 2.08 -8.99
CA ALA A 196 -13.95 3.27 -9.35
C ALA A 196 -13.51 3.80 -10.74
N PRO A 197 -14.44 4.28 -11.57
CA PRO A 197 -14.09 4.96 -12.82
C PRO A 197 -13.45 6.34 -12.56
N PRO A 198 -12.39 6.74 -13.30
CA PRO A 198 -11.67 5.97 -14.31
C PRO A 198 -10.76 4.93 -13.62
N ARG A 199 -10.91 3.68 -14.08
CA ARG A 199 -10.45 2.44 -13.43
C ARG A 199 -8.95 2.48 -13.12
N CYS A 200 -8.60 2.92 -11.91
CA CYS A 200 -7.28 2.66 -11.34
C CYS A 200 -7.23 1.17 -11.01
N ALA A 201 -6.25 0.47 -11.55
CA ALA A 201 -5.89 -0.84 -11.05
C ALA A 201 -4.76 -0.59 -10.05
N ALA A 202 -4.94 -0.90 -8.78
CA ALA A 202 -3.85 -0.76 -7.80
C ALA A 202 -2.62 -1.56 -8.29
N TRP A 203 -1.64 -0.83 -8.80
CA TRP A 203 -0.32 -1.34 -9.19
C TRP A 203 0.66 -1.36 -8.02
N LEU A 204 0.20 -0.96 -6.83
CA LEU A 204 1.01 -0.58 -5.67
C LEU A 204 0.67 -1.41 -4.44
#